data_AF-A0A351X4X8-F1
#
_entry.id   AF-A0A351X4X8-F1
#
_cell.length_a   1.000
_cell.length_b   1.000
_cell.length_c   1.000
_cell.angle_alpha   90.00
_cell.angle_beta   90.00
_cell.angle_gamma   90.00
#
_symmetry.space_group_name_H-M   'P 1'
#
loop_
_entity.id
_entity.type
_entity.pdbx_description
1 polymer ?
#
loop_
_entity_poly.entity_id
_entity_poly.type
_entity_poly.pdbx_seq_one_letter_code
_entity_poly.pdbx_strand_id
1 'polypeptide(L)'
;VRRLANTLGTALFSRAIRQPVPDNQSGYRLISRRLLQAIQNNRESGFEFEVEMIVTCVLEKYSLDWVPIRTIYAGEKSHIHPLSHLAKFLQITWKADRLVRAARSDLNG
;
A
#
# COMPACT_ATOMS: atom_id res chain seq x y z
N VAL A 1 8.51 17.25 9.15
CA VAL A 1 7.49 16.32 9.71
C VAL A 1 6.80 15.48 8.62
N ARG A 2 6.11 16.08 7.63
CA ARG A 2 5.39 15.35 6.54
C ARG A 2 6.26 14.42 5.68
N ARG A 3 7.42 14.90 5.19
CA ARG A 3 8.36 14.07 4.41
C ARG A 3 8.94 12.92 5.23
N LEU A 4 9.24 13.15 6.50
CA LEU A 4 9.77 12.13 7.40
C LEU A 4 8.71 11.04 7.71
N ALA A 5 7.45 11.44 7.91
CA ALA A 5 6.34 10.49 8.08
C ALA A 5 6.09 9.66 6.81
N ASN A 6 6.17 10.29 5.62
CA ASN A 6 6.06 9.57 4.35
C ASN A 6 7.23 8.60 4.16
N THR A 7 8.48 9.04 4.36
CA THR A 7 9.66 8.18 4.21
C THR A 7 9.67 7.02 5.21
N LEU A 8 9.35 7.28 6.48
CA LEU A 8 9.21 6.22 7.48
C LEU A 8 8.08 5.27 7.13
N GLY A 9 6.99 5.80 6.57
CA GLY A 9 5.85 5.00 6.22
C GLY A 9 6.11 4.08 5.03
N THR A 10 6.63 4.65 3.95
CA THR A 10 7.16 3.93 2.80
C THR A 10 8.12 2.81 3.20
N ALA A 11 9.05 3.08 4.13
CA ALA A 11 10.03 2.10 4.60
C ALA A 11 9.40 0.97 5.43
N LEU A 12 8.49 1.29 6.34
CA LEU A 12 7.78 0.30 7.15
C LEU A 12 6.88 -0.61 6.30
N PHE A 13 6.18 -0.03 5.33
CA PHE A 13 5.33 -0.75 4.40
C PHE A 13 6.15 -1.64 3.46
N SER A 14 7.23 -1.10 2.87
CA SER A 14 8.18 -1.88 2.07
C SER A 14 8.73 -3.08 2.85
N ARG A 15 9.00 -2.89 4.15
CA ARG A 15 9.50 -3.97 5.02
C ARG A 15 8.43 -5.01 5.35
N ALA A 16 7.17 -4.60 5.54
CA ALA A 16 6.05 -5.52 5.74
C ALA A 16 5.79 -6.39 4.51
N ILE A 17 5.87 -5.80 3.32
CA ILE A 17 5.66 -6.49 2.03
C ILE A 17 6.94 -7.18 1.51
N ARG A 18 8.10 -6.87 2.11
CA ARG A 18 9.43 -7.36 1.71
C ARG A 18 9.78 -7.03 0.26
N GLN A 19 9.25 -5.93 -0.26
CA GLN A 19 9.55 -5.40 -1.58
C GLN A 19 9.72 -3.88 -1.46
N PRO A 20 10.67 -3.26 -2.18
CA PRO A 20 10.77 -1.81 -2.22
C PRO A 20 9.50 -1.22 -2.86
N VAL A 21 8.80 -0.40 -2.09
CA VAL A 21 7.62 0.36 -2.52
C VAL A 21 7.98 1.83 -2.36
N PRO A 22 8.40 2.56 -3.42
CA PRO A 22 8.88 3.94 -3.35
C PRO A 22 7.79 4.97 -2.98
N ASP A 23 6.54 4.77 -3.41
CA ASP A 23 5.41 5.62 -3.04
C ASP A 23 4.09 4.85 -3.19
N ASN A 24 3.38 4.60 -2.08
CA ASN A 24 2.07 3.95 -2.13
C ASN A 24 0.90 4.92 -2.06
N GLN A 25 1.13 6.23 -1.87
CA GLN A 25 0.08 7.24 -1.63
C GLN A 25 -0.37 7.98 -2.90
N SER A 26 0.19 7.64 -4.06
CA SER A 26 -0.23 8.20 -5.35
C SER A 26 -1.56 7.61 -5.81
N GLY A 27 -2.58 8.45 -5.98
CA GLY A 27 -3.86 8.05 -6.57
C GLY A 27 -3.78 7.62 -8.04
N TYR A 28 -2.70 7.94 -8.77
CA TYR A 28 -2.50 7.54 -10.16
C TYR A 28 -1.96 6.10 -10.24
N ARG A 29 -2.79 5.18 -10.75
CA ARG A 29 -2.48 3.76 -10.86
C ARG A 29 -3.03 3.17 -12.16
N LEU A 30 -2.27 2.30 -12.80
CA LEU A 30 -2.76 1.43 -13.87
C LEU A 30 -3.01 0.05 -13.28
N ILE A 31 -4.24 -0.45 -13.41
CA ILE A 31 -4.69 -1.69 -12.76
C ILE A 31 -5.22 -2.62 -13.85
N SER A 32 -4.72 -3.85 -13.90
CA SER A 32 -5.26 -4.85 -14.82
C SER A 32 -6.66 -5.30 -14.39
N ARG A 33 -7.50 -5.68 -15.35
CA ARG A 33 -8.82 -6.25 -15.06
C ARG A 33 -8.75 -7.45 -14.12
N ARG A 34 -7.75 -8.31 -14.30
CA ARG A 34 -7.53 -9.51 -13.49
C ARG A 34 -7.30 -9.16 -12.01
N LEU A 35 -6.46 -8.15 -11.76
CA LEU A 35 -6.17 -7.67 -10.40
C LEU A 35 -7.43 -7.08 -9.75
N LEU A 36 -8.20 -6.29 -10.49
CA LEU A 36 -9.42 -5.67 -9.98
C LEU A 36 -10.48 -6.73 -9.60
N GLN A 37 -10.57 -7.83 -10.34
CA GLN A 37 -11.43 -8.97 -10.00
C GLN A 37 -10.94 -9.72 -8.76
N ALA A 38 -9.62 -9.96 -8.65
CA ALA A 38 -9.04 -10.61 -7.48
C ALA A 38 -9.31 -9.82 -6.18
N ILE A 39 -9.14 -8.50 -6.22
CA ILE A 39 -9.42 -7.62 -5.06
C ILE A 39 -10.91 -7.66 -4.69
N GLN A 40 -11.83 -7.60 -5.66
CA GLN A 40 -13.27 -7.66 -5.37
C GLN A 40 -13.72 -8.97 -4.71
N ASN A 41 -13.02 -10.06 -4.99
CA ASN A 41 -13.34 -11.36 -4.41
C ASN A 41 -12.79 -11.53 -2.98
N ASN A 42 -11.84 -10.69 -2.56
CA ASN A 42 -11.41 -10.64 -1.17
C ASN A 42 -12.47 -9.94 -0.32
N ARG A 43 -13.06 -10.68 0.62
CA ARG A 43 -14.19 -10.24 1.46
C ARG A 43 -13.78 -9.40 2.67
N GLU A 44 -12.51 -9.02 2.81
CA GLU A 44 -12.00 -8.27 3.96
C GLU A 44 -12.35 -6.77 3.84
N SER A 45 -13.60 -6.42 4.13
CA SER A 45 -14.04 -5.02 4.21
C SER A 45 -13.43 -4.33 5.44
N GLY A 46 -12.33 -3.60 5.24
CA GLY A 46 -11.67 -2.85 6.32
C GLY A 46 -10.24 -2.39 6.04
N PHE A 47 -9.74 -2.61 4.83
CA PHE A 47 -8.46 -2.11 4.35
C PHE A 47 -8.60 -0.77 3.63
N GLU A 48 -7.53 0.03 3.64
CA GLU A 48 -7.37 1.00 2.57
C GLU A 48 -7.08 0.22 1.29
N PHE A 49 -7.91 0.43 0.27
CA PHE A 49 -7.85 -0.22 -1.04
C PHE A 49 -6.43 -0.28 -1.63
N GLU A 50 -5.63 0.75 -1.38
CA GLU A 50 -4.25 0.89 -1.86
C GLU A 50 -3.33 -0.22 -1.31
N VAL A 51 -3.52 -0.60 -0.05
CA VAL A 51 -2.70 -1.60 0.65
C VAL A 51 -3.08 -3.00 0.20
N GLU A 52 -4.39 -3.27 0.15
CA GLU A 52 -4.92 -4.55 -0.30
C GLU A 52 -4.45 -4.89 -1.71
N MET A 53 -4.50 -3.91 -2.62
CA MET A 53 -4.01 -4.07 -3.99
C MET A 53 -2.54 -4.50 -4.04
N ILE A 54 -1.66 -3.85 -3.28
CA ILE A 54 -0.23 -4.18 -3.29
C ILE A 54 0.00 -5.57 -2.68
N VAL A 55 -0.71 -5.91 -1.61
CA VAL A 55 -0.62 -7.24 -0.99
C VAL A 55 -1.11 -8.32 -1.95
N THR A 56 -2.26 -8.15 -2.61
CA THR A 56 -2.76 -9.07 -3.64
C THR A 56 -1.76 -9.23 -4.78
N CYS A 57 -1.16 -8.13 -5.26
CA CYS A 57 -0.11 -8.20 -6.27
C CYS A 57 1.05 -9.10 -5.86
N VAL A 58 1.53 -8.95 -4.62
CA VAL A 58 2.68 -9.71 -4.11
C VAL A 58 2.31 -11.19 -3.89
N LEU A 59 1.16 -11.46 -3.27
CA LEU A 59 0.73 -12.82 -2.93
C LEU A 59 0.37 -13.64 -4.16
N GLU A 60 -0.35 -13.05 -5.11
CA GLU A 60 -0.76 -13.71 -6.36
C GLU A 60 0.26 -13.53 -7.51
N LYS A 61 1.47 -13.01 -7.19
CA LYS A 61 2.59 -12.86 -8.13
C LYS A 61 2.25 -12.06 -9.40
N TYR A 62 1.48 -10.98 -9.26
CA TYR A 62 1.33 -10.01 -10.34
C TYR A 62 2.62 -9.25 -10.57
N SER A 63 2.81 -8.76 -11.80
CA SER A 63 3.83 -7.74 -12.09
C SER A 63 3.44 -6.43 -11.41
N LEU A 64 4.32 -5.92 -10.55
CA LEU A 64 4.18 -4.66 -9.85
C LEU A 64 5.41 -3.80 -10.15
N ASP A 65 5.20 -2.61 -10.71
CA ASP A 65 6.26 -1.68 -11.11
C ASP A 65 5.90 -0.23 -10.76
N TRP A 66 6.92 0.62 -10.68
CA TRP A 66 6.83 2.00 -10.21
C TRP A 66 7.30 2.95 -11.31
N VAL A 67 6.37 3.71 -11.87
CA VAL A 67 6.67 4.67 -12.94
C VAL A 67 6.77 6.07 -12.35
N PRO A 68 7.87 6.82 -12.58
CA PRO A 68 7.98 8.19 -12.12
C PRO A 68 6.94 9.07 -12.83
N ILE A 69 6.08 9.74 -12.06
CA ILE A 69 5.12 10.72 -12.57
C ILE A 69 5.62 12.15 -12.29
N ARG A 70 5.41 13.06 -13.24
CA ARG A 70 5.67 14.49 -13.01
C ARG A 70 4.54 15.07 -12.17
N THR A 71 4.89 15.60 -11.01
CA THR A 71 3.94 16.27 -10.13
C THR A 71 3.73 17.73 -10.56
N ILE A 72 2.66 17.99 -11.29
CA ILE A 72 2.23 19.36 -11.61
C ILE A 72 1.33 19.84 -10.46
N TYR A 73 1.91 20.47 -9.44
CA TYR A 73 1.16 21.07 -8.34
C TYR A 73 0.92 22.56 -8.60
N ALA A 74 -0.33 22.95 -8.85
CA ALA A 74 -0.72 24.35 -9.07
C ALA A 74 -0.91 25.14 -7.75
N GLY A 75 0.03 25.03 -6.81
CA GLY A 75 0.04 25.84 -5.57
C GLY A 75 -0.98 25.44 -4.49
N GLU A 76 -1.72 24.34 -4.66
CA GLU A 76 -2.70 23.80 -3.72
C GLU A 76 -2.07 23.44 -2.35
N LYS A 77 -2.54 24.06 -1.26
CA LYS A 77 -2.10 23.76 0.12
C LYS A 77 -2.82 22.52 0.65
N SER A 78 -2.15 21.38 0.65
CA SER A 78 -2.69 20.14 1.22
C SER A 78 -2.98 20.26 2.73
N HIS A 79 -4.24 20.02 3.13
CA HIS A 79 -4.74 20.02 4.52
C HIS A 79 -4.63 18.62 5.16
N ILE A 80 -3.43 18.20 5.57
CA ILE A 80 -3.25 16.91 6.27
C ILE A 80 -3.04 17.15 7.77
N HIS A 81 -3.85 16.48 8.59
CA HIS A 81 -3.67 16.41 10.03
C HIS A 81 -2.58 15.37 10.40
N PRO A 82 -1.46 15.76 11.05
CA PRO A 82 -0.30 14.88 11.21
C PRO A 82 -0.52 13.63 12.07
N LEU A 83 -1.34 13.73 13.12
CA LEU A 83 -1.50 12.68 14.13
C LEU A 83 -2.43 11.55 13.66
N SER A 84 -3.55 11.89 13.01
CA SER A 84 -4.47 10.89 12.44
C SER A 84 -3.79 10.09 11.32
N HIS A 85 -2.95 10.74 10.51
CA HIS A 85 -2.15 10.07 9.49
C HIS A 85 -1.16 9.08 10.10
N LEU A 86 -0.49 9.42 11.20
CA LEU A 86 0.45 8.51 11.86
C LEU A 86 -0.24 7.26 12.42
N ALA A 87 -1.38 7.42 13.09
CA ALA A 87 -2.13 6.29 13.64
C ALA A 87 -2.65 5.36 12.55
N LYS A 88 -3.24 5.93 11.48
CA LYS A 88 -3.71 5.17 10.31
C LYS A 88 -2.56 4.43 9.63
N PHE A 89 -1.41 5.08 9.54
CA PHE A 89 -0.21 4.50 8.95
C PHE A 89 0.33 3.30 9.75
N LEU A 90 0.39 3.40 11.08
CA LEU A 90 0.79 2.27 11.94
C LEU A 90 -0.18 1.10 11.83
N GLN A 91 -1.49 1.38 11.82
CA GLN A 91 -2.53 0.37 11.63
C GLN A 91 -2.37 -0.37 10.29
N ILE A 92 -2.13 0.37 9.20
CA ILE A 92 -1.88 -0.18 7.86
C ILE A 92 -0.66 -1.10 7.84
N THR A 93 0.44 -0.66 8.43
CA THR A 93 1.70 -1.42 8.47
C THR A 93 1.51 -2.75 9.21
N TRP A 94 0.90 -2.71 10.40
CA TRP A 94 0.69 -3.91 11.22
C TRP A 94 -0.23 -4.92 10.53
N LYS A 95 -1.29 -4.42 9.88
CA LYS A 95 -2.21 -5.25 9.11
C LYS A 95 -1.54 -5.90 7.90
N ALA A 96 -0.73 -5.15 7.13
CA ALA A 96 0.01 -5.68 5.99
C ALA A 96 0.98 -6.80 6.41
N ASP A 97 1.71 -6.61 7.51
CA ASP A 97 2.62 -7.63 8.05
C ASP A 97 1.88 -8.90 8.48
N ARG A 98 0.71 -8.77 9.12
CA ARG A 98 -0.12 -9.92 9.48
C ARG A 98 -0.61 -10.71 8.27
N LEU A 99 -1.08 -10.03 7.22
CA LEU A 99 -1.55 -10.68 5.99
C LEU A 99 -0.44 -11.43 5.27
N VAL A 100 0.73 -10.81 5.12
CA VAL A 100 1.89 -11.45 4.47
C VAL A 100 2.34 -12.68 5.25
N ARG A 101 2.24 -12.65 6.59
CA ARG A 101 2.53 -13.83 7.43
C ARG A 101 1.47 -14.92 7.27
N ALA A 102 0.19 -14.58 7.34
CA ALA A 102 -0.92 -15.54 7.21
C ALA A 102 -0.94 -16.22 5.84
N ALA A 103 -0.82 -15.45 4.75
CA ALA A 103 -0.78 -16.01 3.40
C ALA A 103 0.45 -16.93 3.18
N ARG A 104 1.55 -16.70 3.91
CA ARG A 104 2.73 -17.57 3.88
C ARG A 104 2.59 -18.83 4.73
N SER A 105 1.82 -18.81 5.82
CA SER A 105 1.52 -20.04 6.57
C SER A 105 0.61 -20.96 5.77
N ASP A 106 -0.35 -20.41 5.03
CA ASP A 106 -1.29 -21.20 4.20
C ASP A 106 -0.63 -21.82 2.96
N LEU A 107 0.54 -21.33 2.54
CA LEU A 107 1.35 -21.90 1.45
C LEU A 107 2.30 -23.02 1.91
N ASN A 108 2.51 -23.17 3.22
CA ASN A 108 3.45 -24.14 3.81
C ASN A 108 2.75 -25.30 4.56
N GLY A 109 1.41 -25.33 4.55
CA GLY A 109 0.58 -26.43 5.06
C GLY A 109 -0.11 -27.16 3.91
#